data_AF-A0A7V5UPZ7-F1
#
_entry.id   AF-A0A7V5UPZ7-F1
#
_cell.length_a   1.000
_cell.length_b   1.000
_cell.length_c   1.000
_cell.angle_alpha   90.00
_cell.angle_beta   90.00
_cell.angle_gamma   90.00
#
_symmetry.space_group_name_H-M   'P 1'
#
loop_
_entity.id
_entity.type
_entity.pdbx_description
1 polymer ?
#
loop_
_entity_poly.entity_id
_entity_poly.type
_entity_poly.pdbx_seq_one_letter_code
_entity_poly.pdbx_strand_id
1 'polypeptide(L)' 'MTKSCRFRTLSGLSSHTPGAECPRHIAIIMDGNGRWANARGRPRLYGHQQGVNTVRRIV' A
#
# COMPACT_ATOMS: atom_id res chain seq x y z
N MET A 1 5.44 7.07 10.79
CA MET A 1 4.15 6.46 10.35
C MET A 1 3.86 6.79 8.90
N THR A 2 4.45 6.01 8.00
CA THR A 2 4.28 6.08 6.54
C THR A 2 2.99 5.36 6.13
N LYS A 3 2.38 5.77 5.00
CA LYS A 3 1.33 4.98 4.33
C LYS A 3 1.94 3.63 3.94
N SER A 4 1.90 2.67 4.84
CA SER A 4 2.57 1.39 4.65
C SER A 4 1.60 0.48 3.91
N CYS A 5 1.78 0.37 2.58
CA CYS A 5 1.41 -0.86 1.90
C CYS A 5 2.29 -1.95 2.49
N ARG A 6 1.84 -2.61 3.56
CA ARG A 6 2.46 -3.86 3.99
C ARG A 6 2.00 -4.93 3.03
N PHE A 7 2.86 -5.28 2.08
CA PHE A 7 2.78 -6.59 1.44
C PHE A 7 3.01 -7.62 2.55
N ARG A 8 1.92 -8.26 3.00
CA ARG A 8 2.04 -9.39 3.92
C ARG A 8 2.49 -10.58 3.08
N THR A 9 3.79 -10.75 2.96
CA THR A 9 4.37 -12.00 2.52
C THR A 9 4.08 -13.04 3.60
N LEU A 10 3.17 -13.97 3.34
CA LEU A 10 3.04 -15.16 4.18
C LEU A 10 4.30 -15.98 3.95
N SER A 11 5.16 -16.05 4.98
CA SER A 11 6.29 -16.97 5.13
C SER A 11 7.36 -16.96 4.01
N GLY A 12 8.48 -16.29 4.28
CA GLY A 12 9.82 -16.59 3.73
C GLY A 12 9.98 -16.53 2.21
N LEU A 13 10.45 -15.39 1.67
CA LEU A 13 10.86 -15.35 0.26
C LEU A 13 12.37 -15.41 0.12
N SER A 14 12.82 -16.66 0.00
CA SER A 14 13.98 -17.05 -0.79
C SER A 14 13.82 -16.57 -2.25
N SER A 15 14.96 -16.19 -2.82
CA SER A 15 15.32 -16.26 -4.25
C SER A 15 14.35 -15.67 -5.29
N HIS A 16 14.80 -14.60 -5.94
CA HIS A 16 14.32 -14.21 -7.27
C HIS A 16 14.64 -15.37 -8.25
N THR A 17 13.68 -16.27 -8.45
CA THR A 17 13.80 -17.36 -9.43
C THR A 17 13.44 -16.80 -10.81
N PRO A 18 14.40 -16.73 -11.77
CA PRO A 18 14.09 -16.36 -13.14
C PRO A 18 13.25 -17.49 -13.74
N GLY A 19 11.95 -17.26 -13.89
CA GLY A 19 10.95 -18.26 -14.29
C GLY A 19 9.69 -18.30 -13.41
N ALA A 20 9.67 -17.60 -12.27
CA ALA A 20 8.44 -17.40 -11.52
C ALA A 20 7.49 -16.50 -12.34
N GLU A 21 6.36 -17.04 -12.79
CA GLU A 21 5.37 -16.32 -13.57
C GLU A 21 4.90 -15.07 -12.82
N CYS A 22 5.02 -13.90 -13.47
CA CYS A 22 4.50 -12.67 -12.92
C CYS A 22 2.99 -12.83 -12.65
N PRO A 23 2.50 -12.42 -11.47
CA PRO A 23 1.08 -12.51 -11.16
C PRO A 23 0.28 -11.69 -12.17
N ARG A 24 -0.68 -12.35 -12.82
CA ARG A 24 -1.56 -11.72 -13.82
C ARG A 24 -2.51 -10.68 -13.22
N HIS A 25 -2.75 -10.76 -11.91
CA HIS A 25 -3.62 -9.84 -11.18
C HIS A 25 -3.13 -9.69 -9.74
N ILE A 26 -3.08 -8.45 -9.26
CA ILE A 26 -2.71 -8.11 -7.88
C ILE A 26 -3.81 -7.22 -7.32
N ALA A 27 -4.35 -7.59 -6.16
CA ALA A 27 -5.24 -6.74 -5.38
C ALA A 27 -4.47 -6.12 -4.21
N ILE A 28 -4.61 -4.82 -4.01
CA ILE A 28 -3.92 -4.07 -2.95
C ILE A 28 -4.98 -3.41 -2.05
N ILE A 29 -4.89 -3.66 -0.74
CA ILE A 29 -5.72 -2.99 0.27
C ILE A 29 -4.94 -1.82 0.86
N MET A 30 -5.43 -0.60 0.65
CA MET A 30 -4.82 0.60 1.23
C MET A 30 -5.36 0.89 2.64
N ASP A 31 -4.68 0.36 3.66
CA ASP A 31 -4.95 0.72 5.07
C ASP A 31 -4.12 1.94 5.52
N GLY A 32 -4.61 2.66 6.53
CA GLY A 32 -3.84 3.64 7.29
C GLY A 32 -4.04 5.10 6.91
N ASN A 33 -4.90 5.41 5.93
CA ASN A 33 -5.16 6.79 5.49
C ASN A 33 -5.72 7.68 6.62
N GLY A 34 -6.65 7.16 7.43
CA GLY A 34 -7.18 7.88 8.59
C GLY A 34 -6.14 8.12 9.69
N ARG A 35 -5.30 7.12 9.99
CA ARG A 35 -4.19 7.28 10.96
C ARG A 35 -3.13 8.25 10.44
N TRP A 36 -2.85 8.25 9.14
CA TRP A 36 -1.94 9.20 8.49
C TRP A 36 -2.42 10.65 8.60
N ALA A 37 -3.73 10.89 8.48
CA ALA A 37 -4.34 12.21 8.64
C ALA A 37 -4.30 12.66 10.11
N ASN A 38 -4.69 11.78 11.04
CA ASN A 38 -4.67 12.06 12.48
C ASN A 38 -3.27 12.41 12.99
N ALA A 39 -2.24 11.68 12.55
CA ALA A 39 -0.85 11.95 12.92
C ALA A 39 -0.32 13.32 12.45
N ARG A 40 -1.05 14.00 11.55
CA ARG A 40 -0.73 15.34 11.04
C ARG A 40 -1.72 16.41 11.52
N GLY A 41 -2.61 16.07 12.45
CA GLY A 41 -3.68 16.97 12.90
C GLY A 41 -4.65 17.37 11.77
N ARG A 42 -4.80 16.53 10.74
CA ARG A 42 -5.68 16.81 9.60
C ARG A 42 -6.98 15.99 9.67
N PRO A 43 -8.09 16.48 9.11
CA PRO A 43 -9.33 15.71 8.98
C PRO A 43 -9.12 14.42 8.17
N ARG A 44 -9.89 13.36 8.48
CA ARG A 44 -9.80 12.06 7.76
C ARG A 44 -9.96 12.18 6.25
N LEU A 45 -10.76 13.14 5.78
CA LEU A 45 -10.96 13.44 4.36
C LEU A 45 -9.63 13.69 3.63
N TYR A 46 -8.68 14.39 4.27
CA TYR A 46 -7.33 14.60 3.73
C TYR A 46 -6.59 13.27 3.55
N GLY A 47 -6.77 12.32 4.46
CA GLY A 47 -6.23 10.97 4.33
C GLY A 47 -6.78 10.26 3.09
N HIS A 48 -8.08 10.40 2.79
CA HIS A 48 -8.69 9.80 1.60
C HIS A 48 -8.15 10.42 0.31
N GLN A 49 -8.10 11.75 0.21
CA GLN A 49 -7.52 12.46 -0.94
C GLN A 49 -6.09 11.97 -1.22
N GLN A 50 -5.32 11.80 -0.13
CA GLN A 50 -3.96 11.33 -0.18
C GLN A 50 -3.87 9.86 -0.56
N GLY A 51 -4.82 9.02 -0.16
CA GLY A 51 -4.96 7.65 -0.63
C GLY A 51 -5.12 7.58 -2.15
N VAL A 52 -6.01 8.40 -2.72
CA VAL A 52 -6.24 8.46 -4.19
C VAL A 52 -4.96 8.85 -4.93
N ASN A 53 -4.23 9.87 -4.46
CA ASN A 53 -2.96 10.27 -5.08
C ASN A 53 -1.90 9.18 -5.03
N THR A 54 -1.93 8.32 -4.00
CA THR A 54 -1.03 7.17 -3.91
C THR A 54 -1.37 6.11 -4.94
N VAL A 55 -2.65 5.79 -5.17
CA VAL A 55 -3.06 4.85 -6.23
C VAL A 55 -2.57 5.33 -7.59
N ARG A 56 -2.81 6.60 -7.92
CA ARG A 56 -2.42 7.20 -9.21
C ARG A 56 -0.92 7.14 -9.51
N ARG A 57 -0.07 6.98 -8.50
CA ARG A 57 1.38 6.85 -8.67
C ARG A 57 1.84 5.40 -8.85
N ILE A 58 1.02 4.44 -8.42
CA ILE A 58 1.35 3.01 -8.42
C ILE A 58 0.87 2.33 -9.70
N VAL A 59 -0.21 2.84 -10.30
CA VAL A 59 -0.67 2.47 -11.65
C VAL A 59 0.11 3.21 -12.72
#